data_AF-A0A845A8J2-F1
#
_entry.id   AF-A0A845A8J2-F1
#
_cell.length_a   1.000
_cell.length_b   1.000
_cell.length_c   1.000
_cell.angle_alpha   90.00
_cell.angle_beta   90.00
_cell.angle_gamma   90.00
#
_symmetry.space_group_name_H-M   'P 1'
#
loop_
_entity.id
_entity.type
_entity.pdbx_description
1 polymer ?
#
loop_
_entity_poly.entity_id
_entity_poly.type
_entity_poly.pdbx_seq_one_letter_code
_entity_poly.pdbx_strand_id
1 'polypeptide(L)'
;MANAPETIFTTQDTPVETHATVEHDVTVHEEPTAFGLQAFQWVSVSMLVLLIIAFAVGKVHKAIGGGLDSRIQTIREQLDEAKKLRAEAEVLRQEYADKIAGAQKDAEAMLEHARTEASAIVERARTDTEAMIIRRQQMAEDKIAAAERGAIEDLRAEAASAAALAARGLIAENYQAETDRQKVDETIAAL
;
A
#
# COMPACT_ATOMS: atom_id res chain seq x y z
N MET A 1 59.20 -41.63 19.75
CA MET A 1 60.61 -41.17 19.61
C MET A 1 60.60 -39.69 19.93
N ALA A 2 61.35 -39.13 20.85
CA ALA A 2 62.35 -39.57 21.80
C ALA A 2 62.38 -38.41 22.82
N ASN A 3 62.25 -38.66 24.12
CA ASN A 3 63.39 -38.94 25.00
C ASN A 3 64.64 -38.13 24.62
N ALA A 4 64.74 -36.96 25.27
CA ALA A 4 65.93 -36.45 25.96
C ALA A 4 67.21 -36.43 25.08
N PRO A 5 68.43 -36.35 25.63
CA PRO A 5 68.89 -35.90 26.94
C PRO A 5 70.02 -34.85 26.70
N GLU A 6 70.68 -34.24 27.68
CA GLU A 6 71.87 -34.76 28.35
C GLU A 6 72.55 -33.50 28.95
N THR A 7 72.66 -33.40 30.28
CA THR A 7 73.87 -33.79 31.07
C THR A 7 74.98 -32.73 30.90
N ILE A 8 75.98 -32.49 31.75
CA ILE A 8 76.70 -33.24 32.78
C ILE A 8 77.32 -32.14 33.66
N PHE A 9 77.13 -32.18 34.98
CA PHE A 9 78.30 -32.30 35.83
C PHE A 9 77.92 -32.93 37.16
N THR A 10 78.46 -34.13 37.34
CA THR A 10 78.38 -34.98 38.50
C THR A 10 79.74 -34.93 39.20
N THR A 11 79.68 -35.01 40.53
CA THR A 11 80.69 -35.57 41.43
C THR A 11 82.00 -34.79 41.59
N GLN A 12 82.17 -34.26 42.81
CA GLN A 12 83.34 -34.64 43.58
C GLN A 12 82.97 -34.89 45.05
N ASP A 13 83.59 -35.93 45.56
CA ASP A 13 83.31 -36.75 46.73
C ASP A 13 84.10 -36.24 47.96
N THR A 14 83.43 -36.20 49.14
CA THR A 14 83.87 -36.42 50.55
C THR A 14 85.18 -35.81 51.15
N PRO A 15 85.41 -35.80 52.49
CA PRO A 15 84.52 -35.70 53.68
C PRO A 15 85.04 -34.71 54.78
N VAL A 16 84.34 -34.70 55.93
CA VAL A 16 84.78 -34.36 57.32
C VAL A 16 84.55 -32.91 57.84
N GLU A 17 84.18 -32.88 59.13
CA GLU A 17 84.13 -31.77 60.12
C GLU A 17 82.77 -31.06 60.25
N THR A 18 81.85 -31.50 61.11
CA THR A 18 81.83 -31.43 62.60
C THR A 18 81.67 -30.00 63.15
N HIS A 19 80.48 -29.75 63.69
CA HIS A 19 80.04 -28.70 64.63
C HIS A 19 80.22 -27.22 64.25
N ALA A 20 79.09 -26.56 63.92
CA ALA A 20 78.62 -25.41 64.67
C ALA A 20 77.15 -25.14 64.34
N THR A 21 76.29 -25.21 65.35
CA THR A 21 74.99 -24.57 65.38
C THR A 21 75.17 -23.08 65.05
N VAL A 22 74.81 -22.67 63.83
CA VAL A 22 74.64 -21.26 63.53
C VAL A 22 73.26 -20.88 64.04
N GLU A 23 73.29 -20.27 65.21
CA GLU A 23 72.18 -19.57 65.83
C GLU A 23 71.48 -18.68 64.80
N HIS A 24 70.17 -18.62 64.91
CA HIS A 24 69.32 -17.66 64.22
C HIS A 24 69.75 -16.26 64.67
N ASP A 25 70.64 -15.60 63.94
CA ASP A 25 70.86 -14.17 64.10
C ASP A 25 69.61 -13.48 63.55
N VAL A 26 68.62 -13.34 64.44
CA VAL A 26 67.57 -12.34 64.28
C VAL A 26 68.30 -11.00 64.35
N THR A 27 68.80 -10.55 63.20
CA THR A 27 69.19 -9.17 63.01
C THR A 27 67.93 -8.34 63.25
N VAL A 28 67.79 -7.87 64.49
CA VAL A 28 66.78 -6.90 64.87
C VAL A 28 67.12 -5.64 64.11
N HIS A 29 66.47 -5.45 62.96
CA HIS A 29 66.43 -4.16 62.30
C HIS A 29 65.84 -3.16 63.30
N GLU A 30 66.67 -2.37 63.97
CA GLU A 30 66.21 -1.18 64.68
C GLU A 30 65.70 -0.20 63.63
N GLU A 31 64.40 -0.31 63.32
CA GLU A 31 63.73 0.68 62.48
C GLU A 31 63.81 2.04 63.18
N PRO A 32 64.15 3.13 62.47
CA PRO A 32 64.24 4.45 63.07
C PRO A 32 62.87 4.86 63.61
N THR A 33 62.73 4.82 64.94
CA THR A 33 61.51 5.19 65.65
C THR A 33 61.56 6.69 65.95
N ALA A 34 60.73 7.47 65.27
CA ALA A 34 60.56 8.89 65.58
C ALA A 34 59.44 9.02 66.61
N PHE A 35 59.74 9.59 67.79
CA PHE A 35 58.76 9.81 68.88
C PHE A 35 58.07 8.52 69.40
N GLY A 36 58.78 7.39 69.44
CA GLY A 36 58.24 6.12 69.97
C GLY A 36 57.22 5.43 69.05
N LEU A 37 57.05 5.92 67.82
CA LEU A 37 56.23 5.31 66.79
C LEU A 37 57.12 4.67 65.72
N GLN A 38 56.77 3.44 65.32
CA GLN A 38 57.44 2.71 64.24
C GLN A 38 57.13 3.36 62.89
N ALA A 39 58.00 3.18 61.89
CA ALA A 39 57.89 3.86 60.60
C ALA A 39 56.53 3.63 59.92
N PHE A 40 55.97 2.42 60.01
CA PHE A 40 54.65 2.12 59.46
C PHE A 40 53.50 2.87 60.16
N GLN A 41 53.65 3.23 61.44
CA GLN A 41 52.63 3.99 62.16
C GLN A 41 52.58 5.42 61.65
N TRP A 42 53.73 6.06 61.43
CA TRP A 42 53.81 7.37 60.79
C TRP A 42 53.29 7.37 59.34
N VAL A 43 53.55 6.29 58.59
CA VAL A 43 52.96 6.09 57.26
C VAL A 43 51.43 5.96 57.35
N SER A 44 50.91 5.20 58.30
CA SER A 44 49.46 5.02 58.49
C SER A 44 48.75 6.33 58.89
N VAL A 45 49.37 7.15 59.76
CA VAL A 45 48.84 8.46 60.16
C VAL A 45 48.88 9.44 58.98
N SER A 46 49.97 9.44 58.21
CA SER A 46 50.09 10.28 57.01
C SER A 46 49.04 9.89 55.95
N MET A 47 48.80 8.59 55.76
CA MET A 47 47.76 8.08 54.85
C MET A 47 46.35 8.42 55.35
N LEU A 48 46.12 8.37 56.66
CA LEU A 48 44.85 8.78 57.27
C LEU A 48 44.58 10.27 57.07
N VAL A 49 45.57 11.13 57.30
CA VAL A 49 45.46 12.57 57.07
C VAL A 49 45.22 12.88 55.59
N LEU A 50 45.93 12.19 54.69
CA LEU A 50 45.71 12.30 53.24
C LEU A 50 44.28 11.89 52.86
N LEU A 51 43.76 10.78 53.40
CA LEU A 51 42.38 10.36 53.16
C LEU A 51 41.37 11.37 53.69
N ILE A 52 41.56 11.92 54.90
CA ILE A 52 40.67 12.94 55.46
C ILE A 52 40.66 14.20 54.57
N ILE A 53 41.83 14.68 54.12
CA ILE A 53 41.91 15.83 53.22
C ILE A 53 41.30 15.50 51.84
N ALA A 54 41.51 14.30 51.31
CA ALA A 54 40.93 13.86 50.04
C ALA A 54 39.39 13.74 50.13
N PHE A 55 38.85 13.31 51.26
CA PHE A 55 37.40 13.25 51.48
C PHE A 55 36.80 14.63 51.78
N ALA A 56 37.46 15.46 52.60
CA ALA A 56 36.95 16.77 53.01
C ALA A 56 37.15 17.87 51.95
N VAL A 57 38.34 17.95 51.34
CA VAL A 57 38.69 18.97 50.34
C VAL A 57 38.52 18.44 48.92
N GLY A 58 38.94 17.20 48.66
CA GLY A 58 38.93 16.59 47.33
C GLY A 58 37.54 16.18 46.82
N LYS A 59 36.50 16.20 47.67
CA LYS A 59 35.10 15.87 47.31
C LYS A 59 34.95 14.61 46.45
N VAL A 60 35.85 13.63 46.63
CA VAL A 60 35.91 12.40 45.81
C VAL A 60 34.59 11.62 45.91
N HIS A 61 33.96 11.62 47.09
CA HIS A 61 32.63 11.04 47.32
C HIS A 61 31.54 11.68 46.43
N LYS A 62 31.61 13.00 46.17
CA LYS A 62 30.66 13.73 45.33
C LYS A 62 30.89 13.47 43.84
N ALA A 63 32.14 13.32 43.39
CA ALA A 63 32.46 12.99 42.01
C ALA A 63 31.97 11.57 41.62
N ILE A 64 32.18 10.59 42.50
CA ILE A 64 31.70 9.21 42.29
C ILE A 64 30.17 9.17 42.35
N GLY A 65 29.56 9.81 43.35
CA GLY A 65 28.10 9.89 43.47
C GLY A 65 27.45 10.61 42.28
N GLY A 66 28.04 11.72 41.82
CA GLY A 66 27.55 12.46 40.66
C GLY A 66 27.69 11.70 39.34
N GLY A 67 28.75 10.91 39.15
CA GLY A 67 28.89 10.04 37.98
C GLY A 67 27.88 8.90 37.95
N LEU A 68 27.57 8.29 39.11
CA LEU A 68 26.50 7.29 39.21
C LEU A 68 25.13 7.92 38.99
N ASP A 69 24.85 9.07 39.60
CA ASP A 69 23.56 9.75 39.43
C ASP A 69 23.34 10.21 37.99
N SER A 70 24.37 10.74 37.32
CA SER A 70 24.32 11.06 35.89
C SER A 70 24.02 9.83 35.03
N ARG A 71 24.65 8.68 35.30
CA ARG A 71 24.34 7.42 34.60
C ARG A 71 22.91 6.97 34.85
N ILE A 72 22.41 7.08 36.07
CA ILE A 72 21.03 6.73 36.42
C ILE A 72 20.06 7.65 35.67
N GLN A 73 20.34 8.96 35.61
CA GLN A 73 19.53 9.92 34.85
C GLN A 73 19.51 9.57 33.35
N THR A 74 20.66 9.32 32.73
CA THR A 74 20.74 8.91 31.32
C THR A 74 19.98 7.61 31.05
N ILE A 75 20.08 6.60 31.94
CA ILE A 75 19.35 5.34 31.79
C ILE A 75 17.83 5.57 31.93
N ARG A 76 17.40 6.43 32.85
CA ARG A 76 15.99 6.78 33.00
C ARG A 76 15.46 7.48 31.75
N GLU A 77 16.20 8.46 31.23
CA GLU A 77 15.85 9.17 29.99
C GLU A 77 15.72 8.20 28.81
N GLN A 78 16.70 7.31 28.61
CA GLN A 78 16.66 6.29 27.56
C GLN A 78 15.49 5.32 27.72
N LEU A 79 15.17 4.92 28.96
CA LEU A 79 14.06 4.02 29.22
C LEU A 79 12.71 4.70 28.96
N ASP A 80 12.58 5.98 29.32
CA ASP A 80 11.35 6.74 29.08
C ASP A 80 11.17 7.09 27.61
N GLU A 81 12.25 7.39 26.88
CA GLU A 81 12.23 7.53 25.42
C GLU A 81 11.84 6.20 24.74
N ALA A 82 12.41 5.07 25.18
CA ALA A 82 12.06 3.76 24.65
C ALA A 82 10.59 3.39 24.92
N LYS A 83 10.05 3.71 26.11
CA LYS A 83 8.62 3.54 26.42
C LYS A 83 7.75 4.42 25.53
N LYS A 84 8.13 5.69 25.35
CA LYS A 84 7.42 6.63 24.48
C LYS A 84 7.41 6.13 23.03
N LEU A 85 8.55 5.70 22.52
CA LEU A 85 8.66 5.15 21.16
C LEU A 85 7.83 3.89 20.97
N ARG A 86 7.76 3.01 21.99
CA ARG A 86 6.87 1.85 21.96
C ARG A 86 5.40 2.25 21.94
N ALA A 87 5.00 3.21 22.78
CA ALA A 87 3.63 3.70 22.80
C ALA A 87 3.25 4.34 21.45
N GLU A 88 4.13 5.14 20.85
CA GLU A 88 3.94 5.73 19.53
C GLU A 88 3.85 4.65 18.43
N ALA A 89 4.70 3.62 18.49
CA ALA A 89 4.64 2.51 17.55
C ALA A 89 3.35 1.68 17.68
N GLU A 90 2.85 1.47 18.90
CA GLU A 90 1.58 0.78 19.15
C GLU A 90 0.39 1.58 18.64
N VAL A 91 0.36 2.89 18.90
CA VAL A 91 -0.66 3.81 18.36
C VAL A 91 -0.62 3.80 16.84
N LEU A 92 0.55 3.93 16.24
CA LEU A 92 0.70 3.94 14.79
C LEU A 92 0.25 2.61 14.18
N ARG A 93 0.59 1.48 14.81
CA ARG A 93 0.13 0.15 14.38
C ARG A 93 -1.40 0.05 14.40
N GLN A 94 -2.05 0.53 15.46
CA GLN A 94 -3.51 0.54 15.56
C GLN A 94 -4.11 1.41 14.48
N GLU A 95 -3.59 2.63 14.28
CA GLU A 95 -4.06 3.54 13.24
C GLU A 95 -3.94 2.93 11.84
N TYR A 96 -2.83 2.23 11.52
CA TYR A 96 -2.71 1.53 10.25
C TYR A 96 -3.64 0.33 10.14
N ALA A 97 -3.86 -0.43 11.21
CA ALA A 97 -4.81 -1.54 11.20
C ALA A 97 -6.23 -1.03 10.93
N ASP A 98 -6.63 0.05 11.58
CA ASP A 98 -7.94 0.70 11.38
C ASP A 98 -8.07 1.28 9.97
N LYS A 99 -7.01 1.92 9.45
CA LYS A 99 -6.98 2.40 8.05
C LYS A 99 -7.11 1.27 7.04
N ILE A 100 -6.44 0.13 7.27
CA ILE A 100 -6.54 -1.03 6.38
C ILE A 100 -7.97 -1.61 6.42
N ALA A 101 -8.54 -1.76 7.62
CA ALA A 101 -9.92 -2.24 7.77
C ALA A 101 -10.93 -1.28 7.13
N GLY A 102 -10.74 0.04 7.30
CA GLY A 102 -11.54 1.07 6.63
C GLY A 102 -11.41 1.00 5.11
N ALA A 103 -10.20 0.91 4.58
CA ALA A 103 -9.95 0.82 3.14
C ALA A 103 -10.56 -0.46 2.53
N GLN A 104 -10.53 -1.59 3.23
CA GLN A 104 -11.19 -2.82 2.79
C GLN A 104 -12.70 -2.65 2.72
N LYS A 105 -13.32 -2.07 3.77
CA LYS A 105 -14.75 -1.78 3.79
C LYS A 105 -15.16 -0.80 2.69
N ASP A 106 -14.37 0.25 2.47
CA ASP A 106 -14.62 1.23 1.41
C ASP A 106 -14.49 0.60 0.03
N ALA A 107 -13.52 -0.29 -0.18
CA ALA A 107 -13.38 -1.04 -1.42
C ALA A 107 -14.56 -1.99 -1.66
N GLU A 108 -15.04 -2.69 -0.63
CA GLU A 108 -16.23 -3.53 -0.71
C GLU A 108 -17.48 -2.70 -1.04
N ALA A 109 -17.68 -1.56 -0.37
CA ALA A 109 -18.77 -0.64 -0.65
C ALA A 109 -18.68 -0.10 -2.09
N MET A 110 -17.49 0.28 -2.55
CA MET A 110 -17.26 0.74 -3.92
C MET A 110 -17.61 -0.34 -4.94
N LEU A 111 -17.24 -1.60 -4.68
CA LEU A 111 -17.59 -2.73 -5.54
C LEU A 111 -19.10 -3.00 -5.57
N GLU A 112 -19.77 -2.92 -4.42
CA GLU A 112 -21.22 -3.07 -4.34
C GLU A 112 -21.95 -1.94 -5.10
N HIS A 113 -21.55 -0.70 -4.89
CA HIS A 113 -22.07 0.45 -5.61
C HIS A 113 -21.86 0.32 -7.12
N ALA A 114 -20.64 -0.05 -7.55
CA ALA A 114 -20.34 -0.26 -8.97
C ALA A 114 -21.19 -1.36 -9.60
N ARG A 115 -21.46 -2.45 -8.87
CA ARG A 115 -22.35 -3.53 -9.34
C ARG A 115 -23.79 -3.05 -9.48
N THR A 116 -24.32 -2.36 -8.46
CA THR A 116 -25.68 -1.81 -8.50
C THR A 116 -25.84 -0.81 -9.64
N GLU A 117 -24.87 0.10 -9.83
CA GLU A 117 -24.88 1.05 -10.94
C GLU A 117 -24.78 0.35 -12.30
N ALA A 118 -23.90 -0.65 -12.44
CA ALA A 118 -23.79 -1.42 -13.68
C ALA A 118 -25.12 -2.12 -14.03
N SER A 119 -25.76 -2.76 -13.05
CA SER A 119 -27.08 -3.38 -13.25
C SER A 119 -28.14 -2.34 -13.64
N ALA A 120 -28.16 -1.18 -12.99
CA ALA A 120 -29.09 -0.11 -13.33
C ALA A 120 -28.86 0.44 -14.75
N ILE A 121 -27.60 0.58 -15.18
CA ILE A 121 -27.24 0.99 -16.55
C ILE A 121 -27.73 -0.04 -17.57
N VAL A 122 -27.53 -1.34 -17.30
CA VAL A 122 -27.98 -2.41 -18.20
C VAL A 122 -29.50 -2.42 -18.33
N GLU A 123 -30.25 -2.33 -17.23
CA GLU A 123 -31.71 -2.28 -17.26
C GLU A 123 -32.23 -1.04 -17.99
N ARG A 124 -31.59 0.12 -17.78
CA ARG A 124 -31.93 1.35 -18.49
C ARG A 124 -31.63 1.22 -19.98
N ALA A 125 -30.46 0.71 -20.35
CA ALA A 125 -30.08 0.50 -21.74
C ALA A 125 -31.03 -0.48 -22.45
N ARG A 126 -31.46 -1.53 -21.75
CA ARG A 126 -32.47 -2.47 -22.25
C ARG A 126 -33.80 -1.76 -22.53
N THR A 127 -34.31 -1.03 -21.55
CA THR A 127 -35.57 -0.27 -21.68
C THR A 127 -35.50 0.76 -22.82
N ASP A 128 -34.40 1.50 -22.90
CA ASP A 128 -34.19 2.49 -23.95
C ASP A 128 -34.07 1.85 -25.35
N THR A 129 -33.45 0.68 -25.43
CA THR A 129 -33.33 -0.10 -26.68
C THR A 129 -34.68 -0.64 -27.11
N GLU A 130 -35.46 -1.23 -26.20
CA GLU A 130 -36.82 -1.70 -26.48
C GLU A 130 -37.70 -0.55 -26.97
N ALA A 131 -37.66 0.60 -26.30
CA ALA A 131 -38.36 1.80 -26.73
C ALA A 131 -37.89 2.31 -28.11
N MET A 132 -36.58 2.23 -28.40
CA MET A 132 -36.03 2.61 -29.70
C MET A 132 -36.50 1.67 -30.82
N ILE A 133 -36.55 0.36 -30.55
CA ILE A 133 -37.04 -0.65 -31.49
C ILE A 133 -38.51 -0.38 -31.81
N ILE A 134 -39.36 -0.17 -30.81
CA ILE A 134 -40.79 0.13 -31.01
C ILE A 134 -40.96 1.39 -31.87
N ARG A 135 -40.23 2.47 -31.57
CA ARG A 135 -40.29 3.70 -32.39
C ARG A 135 -39.83 3.45 -33.83
N ARG A 136 -38.77 2.67 -34.03
CA ARG A 136 -38.27 2.32 -35.37
C ARG A 136 -39.26 1.47 -36.15
N GLN A 137 -39.92 0.54 -35.47
CA GLN A 137 -40.97 -0.28 -36.08
C GLN A 137 -42.14 0.60 -36.52
N GLN A 138 -42.65 1.47 -35.65
CA GLN A 138 -43.72 2.41 -36.00
C GLN A 138 -43.33 3.29 -37.21
N MET A 139 -42.11 3.85 -37.20
CA MET A 139 -41.62 4.62 -38.36
C MET A 139 -41.54 3.80 -39.65
N ALA A 140 -41.20 2.51 -39.57
CA ALA A 140 -41.18 1.63 -40.73
C ALA A 140 -42.59 1.31 -41.22
N GLU A 141 -43.52 1.00 -40.30
CA GLU A 141 -44.93 0.77 -40.60
C GLU A 141 -45.58 2.00 -41.24
N ASP A 142 -45.32 3.20 -40.70
CA ASP A 142 -45.81 4.47 -41.26
C ASP A 142 -45.26 4.72 -42.67
N LYS A 143 -43.98 4.40 -42.91
CA LYS A 143 -43.36 4.52 -44.25
C LYS A 143 -43.94 3.53 -45.23
N ILE A 144 -44.19 2.29 -44.81
CA ILE A 144 -44.85 1.27 -45.65
C ILE A 144 -46.26 1.74 -45.99
N ALA A 145 -47.05 2.17 -45.00
CA ALA A 145 -48.40 2.66 -45.23
C ALA A 145 -48.46 3.92 -46.11
N ALA A 146 -47.44 4.80 -46.05
CA ALA A 146 -47.31 5.92 -46.97
C ALA A 146 -46.97 5.46 -48.40
N ALA A 147 -46.02 4.52 -48.55
CA ALA A 147 -45.63 3.97 -49.84
C ALA A 147 -46.77 3.16 -50.51
N GLU A 148 -47.53 2.40 -49.74
CA GLU A 148 -48.71 1.66 -50.22
C GLU A 148 -49.77 2.61 -50.77
N ARG A 149 -50.06 3.71 -50.06
CA ARG A 149 -50.99 4.74 -50.54
C ARG A 149 -50.51 5.34 -51.86
N GLY A 150 -49.24 5.71 -51.95
CA GLY A 150 -48.64 6.20 -53.20
C GLY A 150 -48.74 5.19 -54.34
N ALA A 151 -48.39 3.92 -54.09
CA ALA A 151 -48.47 2.86 -55.10
C ALA A 151 -49.90 2.60 -55.59
N ILE A 152 -50.90 2.69 -54.71
CA ILE A 152 -52.31 2.57 -55.09
C ILE A 152 -52.74 3.76 -55.97
N GLU A 153 -52.30 4.98 -55.65
CA GLU A 153 -52.57 6.16 -56.46
C GLU A 153 -51.91 6.05 -57.84
N ASP A 154 -50.65 5.63 -57.90
CA ASP A 154 -49.90 5.40 -59.14
C ASP A 154 -50.58 4.31 -60.01
N LEU A 155 -50.99 3.19 -59.40
CA LEU A 155 -51.71 2.12 -60.10
C LEU A 155 -53.04 2.60 -60.68
N ARG A 156 -53.79 3.43 -59.94
CA ARG A 156 -55.04 4.03 -60.41
C ARG A 156 -54.81 4.99 -61.57
N ALA A 157 -53.76 5.81 -61.50
CA ALA A 157 -53.39 6.73 -62.58
C ALA A 157 -53.00 5.97 -63.85
N GLU A 158 -52.18 4.92 -63.72
CA GLU A 158 -51.78 4.07 -64.85
C GLU A 158 -52.97 3.32 -65.46
N ALA A 159 -53.85 2.75 -64.63
CA ALA A 159 -55.06 2.08 -65.10
C ALA A 159 -56.00 3.05 -65.83
N ALA A 160 -56.18 4.28 -65.32
CA ALA A 160 -56.98 5.31 -65.97
C ALA A 160 -56.37 5.74 -67.31
N SER A 161 -55.05 5.89 -67.38
CA SER A 161 -54.31 6.19 -68.61
C SER A 161 -54.47 5.09 -69.66
N ALA A 162 -54.27 3.83 -69.26
CA ALA A 162 -54.43 2.66 -70.12
C ALA A 162 -55.88 2.53 -70.64
N ALA A 163 -56.88 2.71 -69.77
CA ALA A 163 -58.28 2.70 -70.16
C ALA A 163 -58.62 3.85 -71.14
N ALA A 164 -58.09 5.05 -70.92
CA ALA A 164 -58.28 6.18 -71.83
C ALA A 164 -57.61 5.94 -73.19
N LEU A 165 -56.42 5.33 -73.23
CA LEU A 165 -55.75 4.93 -74.46
C LEU A 165 -56.53 3.87 -75.23
N ALA A 166 -57.02 2.84 -74.55
CA ALA A 166 -57.86 1.80 -75.16
C ALA A 166 -59.18 2.37 -75.70
N ALA A 167 -59.83 3.25 -74.93
CA ALA A 167 -61.05 3.95 -75.36
C ALA A 167 -60.79 4.81 -76.61
N ARG A 168 -59.68 5.56 -76.66
CA ARG A 168 -59.28 6.31 -77.86
C ARG A 168 -59.07 5.40 -79.08
N GLY A 169 -58.41 4.25 -78.89
CA GLY A 169 -58.22 3.25 -79.94
C GLY A 169 -59.55 2.72 -80.49
N LEU A 170 -60.45 2.29 -79.61
CA LEU A 170 -61.78 1.81 -79.99
C LEU A 170 -62.64 2.89 -80.68
N ILE A 171 -62.55 4.15 -80.22
CA ILE A 171 -63.23 5.26 -80.89
C ILE A 171 -62.66 5.43 -82.30
N ALA A 172 -61.34 5.45 -82.47
CA ALA A 172 -60.72 5.60 -83.79
C ALA A 172 -61.05 4.44 -84.76
N GLU A 173 -61.22 3.21 -84.26
CA GLU A 173 -61.60 2.05 -85.07
C GLU A 173 -63.08 2.07 -85.49
N ASN A 174 -63.99 2.48 -84.59
CA ASN A 174 -65.44 2.45 -84.82
C ASN A 174 -65.99 3.73 -85.47
N TYR A 175 -65.28 4.85 -85.38
CA TYR A 175 -65.65 6.11 -86.02
C TYR A 175 -64.94 6.26 -87.37
N GLN A 176 -65.60 5.74 -88.41
CA GLN A 176 -65.26 6.00 -89.81
C GLN A 176 -66.18 7.11 -90.35
N ALA A 177 -65.71 7.87 -91.35
CA ALA A 177 -66.45 9.00 -91.93
C ALA A 177 -67.88 8.66 -92.40
N GLU A 178 -68.16 7.38 -92.68
CA GLU A 178 -69.49 6.87 -93.04
C GLU A 178 -70.44 6.78 -91.82
N THR A 179 -69.96 6.26 -90.68
CA THR A 179 -70.71 6.17 -89.42
C THR A 179 -71.03 7.55 -88.85
N ASP A 180 -70.09 8.50 -89.00
CA ASP A 180 -70.27 9.91 -88.60
C ASP A 180 -71.37 10.60 -89.42
N ARG A 181 -71.41 10.39 -90.73
CA ARG A 181 -72.50 10.92 -91.58
C ARG A 181 -73.86 10.36 -91.18
N GLN A 182 -73.95 9.04 -90.95
CA GLN A 182 -75.20 8.42 -90.51
C GLN A 182 -75.72 9.00 -89.19
N LYS A 183 -74.84 9.22 -88.20
CA LYS A 183 -75.20 9.84 -86.91
C LYS A 183 -75.64 11.29 -87.07
N VAL A 184 -74.97 12.06 -87.93
CA VAL A 184 -75.33 13.45 -88.24
C VAL A 184 -76.70 13.50 -88.94
N ASP A 185 -76.93 12.66 -89.94
CA ASP A 185 -78.21 12.59 -90.65
C ASP A 185 -79.35 12.15 -89.71
N GLU A 186 -79.11 11.22 -88.79
CA GLU A 186 -80.09 10.79 -87.77
C GLU A 186 -80.42 11.92 -86.77
N THR A 187 -79.43 12.69 -86.32
CA THR A 187 -79.65 13.85 -85.44
C THR A 187 -80.35 15.02 -86.13
N ILE A 188 -80.10 15.24 -87.42
CA ILE A 188 -80.81 16.23 -88.24
C ILE A 188 -82.25 15.79 -88.49
N ALA A 189 -82.50 14.48 -88.69
CA ALA A 189 -83.84 13.94 -88.89
C ALA A 189 -84.70 13.87 -87.62
N ALA A 190 -84.07 13.90 -86.44
CA ALA A 190 -84.75 13.89 -85.14
C ALA A 190 -85.12 15.28 -84.60
N LEU A 191 -84.65 16.35 -85.25
CA LEU A 191 -85.04 17.75 -85.02
C LEU A 191 -86.25 18.12 -85.89
#